data_AF-A0AA96XXQ9-F1
#
_entry.id   AF-A0AA96XXQ9-F1
#
_cell.length_a   1.000
_cell.length_b   1.000
_cell.length_c   1.000
_cell.angle_alpha   90.00
_cell.angle_beta   90.00
_cell.angle_gamma   90.00
#
_symmetry.space_group_name_H-M   'P 1'
#
loop_
_entity.id
_entity.type
_entity.pdbx_description
1 polymer ?
#
loop_
_entity_poly.entity_id
_entity_poly.type
_entity_poly.pdbx_seq_one_letter_code
_entity_poly.pdbx_strand_id
1 'polypeptide(L)'
;MLNETDTVGQTFKRAFFRVDGVTMYFFWAIWAGIMTKVLFDPSQPKIAVLVLFMVGMMNPILFIMMGLMRLPGLLTALVLAGLNVKGLWVFV
;
A
#
# COMPACT_ATOMS: atom_id res chain seq x y z
N MET A 1 15.32 -2.70 12.63
CA MET A 1 16.79 -2.46 12.59
C MET A 1 17.29 -2.76 11.19
N LEU A 2 17.65 -1.71 10.47
CA LEU A 2 18.39 -1.76 9.20
C LEU A 2 19.80 -2.26 9.53
N ASN A 3 20.32 -3.26 8.81
CA ASN A 3 21.73 -3.61 8.94
C ASN A 3 22.56 -2.59 8.17
N GLU A 4 23.76 -2.28 8.65
CA GLU A 4 24.68 -1.32 8.01
C GLU A 4 25.11 -1.72 6.59
N THR A 5 24.91 -2.99 6.23
CA THR A 5 25.21 -3.55 4.90
C THR A 5 23.98 -3.64 3.99
N ASP A 6 22.80 -3.24 4.46
CA ASP A 6 21.58 -3.33 3.67
C ASP A 6 21.53 -2.20 2.64
N THR A 7 21.65 -2.56 1.37
CA THR A 7 21.25 -1.66 0.28
C THR A 7 19.73 -1.47 0.29
N VAL A 8 19.25 -0.40 -0.34
CA VAL A 8 17.81 -0.14 -0.49
C VAL A 8 17.12 -1.38 -1.08
N GLY A 9 17.66 -1.97 -2.14
CA GLY A 9 17.09 -3.18 -2.75
C GLY A 9 17.03 -4.41 -1.82
N GLN A 10 18.08 -4.64 -1.01
CA GLN A 10 18.10 -5.73 -0.02
C GLN A 10 17.04 -5.53 1.07
N THR A 11 16.86 -4.29 1.52
CA THR A 11 15.85 -3.90 2.51
C THR A 11 14.44 -4.14 1.97
N PHE A 12 14.18 -3.70 0.74
CA PHE A 12 12.91 -3.92 0.06
C PHE A 12 12.60 -5.40 -0.14
N LYS A 13 13.57 -6.18 -0.61
CA LYS A 13 13.40 -7.64 -0.77
C LYS A 13 13.05 -8.31 0.56
N ARG A 14 13.70 -7.91 1.65
CA ARG A 14 13.46 -8.49 2.98
C ARG A 14 12.11 -8.09 3.56
N ALA A 15 11.68 -6.84 3.35
CA ALA A 15 10.32 -6.40 3.66
C ALA A 15 9.29 -7.15 2.80
N PHE A 16 9.58 -7.34 1.51
CA PHE A 16 8.72 -8.05 0.55
C PHE A 16 8.31 -9.44 1.03
N PHE A 17 9.30 -10.28 1.37
CA PHE A 17 9.04 -11.65 1.81
C PHE A 17 8.49 -11.75 3.23
N ARG A 18 8.73 -10.76 4.09
CA ARG A 18 8.25 -10.81 5.48
C ARG A 18 6.81 -10.35 5.66
N VAL A 19 6.38 -9.37 4.88
CA VAL A 19 5.13 -8.60 5.12
C VAL A 19 4.02 -9.03 4.16
N ASP A 20 4.22 -10.16 3.46
CA ASP A 20 3.33 -10.60 2.39
C ASP A 20 3.14 -9.51 1.32
N GLY A 21 4.19 -9.27 0.55
CA GLY A 21 4.15 -8.29 -0.54
C GLY A 21 3.12 -8.58 -1.64
N VAL A 22 2.54 -9.79 -1.68
CA VAL A 22 1.41 -10.11 -2.57
C VAL A 22 0.17 -9.33 -2.16
N THR A 23 -0.18 -9.34 -0.87
CA THR A 23 -1.30 -8.56 -0.33
C THR A 23 -1.13 -7.06 -0.58
N MET A 24 0.10 -6.54 -0.43
CA MET A 24 0.39 -5.14 -0.75
C MET A 24 0.14 -4.83 -2.24
N TYR A 25 0.71 -5.60 -3.16
CA TYR A 25 0.53 -5.35 -4.59
C TYR A 25 -0.93 -5.50 -5.03
N PHE A 26 -1.67 -6.44 -4.44
CA PHE A 26 -3.10 -6.61 -4.70
C PHE A 26 -3.89 -5.34 -4.37
N PHE A 27 -3.75 -4.81 -3.15
CA PHE A 27 -4.44 -3.58 -2.76
C PHE A 27 -3.93 -2.36 -3.54
N TRP A 28 -2.64 -2.29 -3.81
CA TRP A 28 -2.08 -1.20 -4.61
C TRP A 28 -2.64 -1.19 -6.04
N ALA A 29 -2.82 -2.37 -6.65
CA ALA A 29 -3.48 -2.50 -7.95
C ALA A 29 -4.95 -2.05 -7.91
N ILE A 30 -5.69 -2.39 -6.85
CA ILE A 30 -7.08 -1.92 -6.67
C ILE A 30 -7.13 -0.39 -6.60
N TRP A 31 -6.29 0.24 -5.76
CA TRP A 31 -6.23 1.70 -5.66
C TRP A 31 -5.81 2.36 -6.97
N ALA A 32 -4.86 1.78 -7.69
CA ALA A 32 -4.45 2.26 -9.00
C ALA A 32 -5.62 2.22 -9.99
N GLY A 33 -6.40 1.12 -10.02
CA GLY A 33 -7.58 0.99 -10.87
C GLY A 33 -8.65 2.03 -10.56
N ILE A 34 -8.94 2.28 -9.26
CA ILE A 34 -9.89 3.32 -8.83
C ILE A 34 -9.37 4.70 -9.24
N MET A 35 -8.09 4.99 -9.01
CA MET A 35 -7.47 6.25 -9.41
C MET A 35 -7.58 6.48 -10.91
N THR A 36 -7.28 5.46 -11.73
CA THR A 36 -7.42 5.52 -13.19
C THR A 36 -8.86 5.82 -13.59
N LYS A 37 -9.84 5.13 -13.00
CA LYS A 37 -11.26 5.38 -13.25
C LYS A 37 -11.63 6.84 -12.97
N VAL A 38 -11.28 7.37 -11.80
CA VAL A 38 -11.61 8.75 -11.40
C VAL A 38 -10.84 9.79 -12.24
N LEU A 39 -9.62 9.48 -12.67
CA LEU A 39 -8.84 10.37 -13.53
C LEU A 39 -9.52 10.61 -14.89
N PHE A 40 -10.09 9.56 -15.48
CA PHE A 40 -10.77 9.63 -16.78
C PHE A 40 -12.27 9.95 -16.70
N ASP A 41 -12.85 9.96 -15.51
CA ASP A 41 -14.23 10.40 -15.30
C ASP A 41 -14.31 11.95 -15.35
N PRO A 42 -15.06 12.55 -16.29
CA PRO A 42 -15.24 13.99 -16.37
C PRO A 42 -16.21 14.53 -15.32
N SER A 43 -17.05 13.68 -14.72
CA SER A 43 -18.02 14.08 -13.69
C SER A 43 -17.41 14.24 -12.30
N GLN A 44 -16.20 13.69 -12.09
CA GLN A 44 -15.52 13.68 -10.80
C GLN A 44 -14.57 14.86 -10.64
N PRO A 45 -14.53 15.51 -9.46
CA PRO A 45 -13.61 16.58 -9.20
C PRO A 45 -12.18 16.04 -9.15
N LYS A 46 -11.25 16.66 -9.91
CA LYS A 46 -9.86 16.17 -10.02
C LYS A 46 -9.10 16.19 -8.69
N ILE A 47 -9.56 16.94 -7.70
CA ILE A 47 -9.04 16.90 -6.33
C ILE A 47 -9.21 15.51 -5.68
N ALA A 48 -10.27 14.77 -6.04
CA ALA A 48 -10.49 13.42 -5.55
C ALA A 48 -9.39 12.45 -6.02
N VAL A 49 -8.84 12.65 -7.22
CA VAL A 49 -7.70 11.88 -7.74
C VAL A 49 -6.46 12.09 -6.86
N LEU A 50 -6.21 13.34 -6.43
CA LEU A 50 -5.07 13.66 -5.56
C LEU A 50 -5.19 12.96 -4.20
N VAL A 51 -6.39 12.95 -3.62
CA VAL A 51 -6.67 12.24 -2.35
C VAL A 51 -6.48 10.74 -2.52
N LEU A 52 -7.02 10.15 -3.59
CA LEU A 52 -6.85 8.73 -3.91
C LEU A 52 -5.38 8.36 -4.12
N PHE A 53 -4.61 9.22 -4.78
CA PHE A 53 -3.18 9.04 -4.96
C PHE A 53 -2.44 9.05 -3.61
N MET A 54 -2.73 10.02 -2.75
CA MET A 54 -2.11 10.10 -1.41
C MET A 54 -2.42 8.85 -0.59
N VAL A 55 -3.68 8.39 -0.56
CA VAL A 55 -4.09 7.17 0.15
C VAL A 55 -3.42 5.92 -0.46
N GLY A 56 -3.42 5.79 -1.79
CA GLY A 56 -2.78 4.68 -2.50
C GLY A 56 -1.28 4.59 -2.23
N MET A 57 -0.60 5.73 -2.09
CA MET A 57 0.84 5.82 -1.78
C MET A 57 1.17 5.52 -0.31
N MET A 58 0.20 5.62 0.61
CA MET A 58 0.42 5.24 2.01
C MET A 58 0.61 3.73 2.19
N ASN A 59 0.01 2.90 1.34
CA ASN A 59 0.17 1.43 1.39
C ASN A 59 1.62 0.95 1.31
N PRO A 60 2.41 1.31 0.27
CA PRO A 60 3.80 0.89 0.18
C PRO A 60 4.66 1.47 1.31
N ILE A 61 4.34 2.66 1.85
CA ILE A 61 5.07 3.22 3.00
C ILE A 61 4.81 2.39 4.26
N LEU A 62 3.53 2.13 4.59
CA LEU A 62 3.14 1.29 5.72
C LEU A 62 3.76 -0.11 5.59
N PHE A 63 3.76 -0.66 4.38
CA PHE A 63 4.39 -1.94 4.07
C PHE A 63 5.87 -1.98 4.44
N ILE A 64 6.65 -1.00 3.95
CA ILE A 64 8.09 -0.91 4.25
C ILE A 64 8.29 -0.77 5.76
N MET A 65 7.52 0.12 6.42
CA MET A 65 7.63 0.32 7.87
C MET A 65 7.38 -0.97 8.66
N MET A 66 6.32 -1.71 8.33
CA MET A 66 6.00 -2.98 8.98
C MET A 66 7.08 -4.04 8.75
N GLY A 67 7.70 -4.06 7.56
CA GLY A 67 8.81 -4.95 7.24
C GLY A 67 10.08 -4.63 8.01
N LEU A 68 10.35 -3.33 8.19
CA LEU A 68 11.46 -2.84 9.00
C LEU A 68 11.27 -3.13 10.50
N MET A 69 10.03 -3.08 10.98
CA MET A 69 9.63 -3.47 12.34
C MET A 69 9.65 -4.99 12.56
N ARG A 70 9.90 -5.78 11.51
CA ARG A 70 9.97 -7.26 11.57
C ARG A 70 8.66 -7.90 12.04
N LEU A 71 7.52 -7.27 11.73
CA LEU A 71 6.22 -7.83 12.07
C LEU A 71 5.93 -9.11 11.25
N PRO A 72 5.16 -10.06 11.79
CA PRO A 72 4.78 -11.27 11.06
C PRO A 72 3.96 -10.95 9.80
N GLY A 73 4.19 -11.71 8.72
CA GLY A 73 3.48 -11.55 7.45
C GLY A 73 1.97 -11.62 7.56
N LEU A 74 1.45 -12.55 8.36
CA LEU A 74 0.01 -12.67 8.58
C LEU A 74 -0.58 -11.42 9.27
N LEU A 75 0.08 -10.91 10.31
CA LEU A 75 -0.40 -9.74 11.04
C LEU A 75 -0.38 -8.49 10.16
N THR A 76 0.65 -8.35 9.34
CA THR A 76 0.78 -7.23 8.40
C THR A 76 -0.22 -7.32 7.26
N ALA A 77 -0.48 -8.51 6.72
CA ALA A 77 -1.54 -8.74 5.75
C ALA A 77 -2.93 -8.39 6.33
N LEU A 78 -3.23 -8.79 7.57
CA LEU A 78 -4.50 -8.46 8.24
C LEU A 78 -4.65 -6.96 8.48
N VAL A 79 -3.59 -6.27 8.91
CA VAL A 79 -3.61 -4.81 9.10
C VAL A 79 -3.81 -4.10 7.76
N LEU A 80 -3.08 -4.50 6.71
CA LEU A 80 -3.25 -3.95 5.36
C LEU A 80 -4.67 -4.21 4.85
N ALA A 81 -5.18 -5.42 4.99
CA ALA A 81 -6.54 -5.75 4.58
C ALA A 81 -7.59 -4.92 5.33
N GLY A 82 -7.48 -4.81 6.66
CA GLY A 82 -8.41 -4.00 7.46
C GLY A 82 -8.40 -2.52 7.07
N LEU A 83 -7.22 -1.92 6.92
CA LEU A 83 -7.08 -0.53 6.50
C LEU A 83 -7.61 -0.28 5.09
N ASN A 84 -7.27 -1.16 4.15
CA ASN A 84 -7.68 -1.02 2.75
C ASN A 84 -9.17 -1.27 2.57
N VAL A 85 -9.74 -2.30 3.20
CA VAL A 85 -11.19 -2.55 3.15
C VAL A 85 -11.94 -1.35 3.74
N LYS A 86 -11.56 -0.87 4.92
CA LYS A 86 -12.20 0.31 5.54
C LYS A 86 -12.06 1.56 4.66
N GLY A 87 -10.89 1.76 4.05
CA GLY A 87 -10.67 2.85 3.10
C GLY A 87 -11.57 2.74 1.88
N LEU A 88 -11.63 1.56 1.25
CA LEU A 88 -12.45 1.31 0.07
C LEU A 88 -13.93 1.54 0.33
N TRP A 89 -14.44 1.21 1.52
CA TRP A 89 -15.83 1.50 1.92
C TRP A 89 -16.19 3.00 1.96
N VAL A 90 -15.20 3.89 1.99
CA VAL A 90 -15.43 5.34 1.91
C VAL A 90 -15.54 5.82 0.47
N PHE A 91 -14.97 5.08 -0.49
CA PHE A 91 -14.86 5.48 -1.90
C PHE A 91 -15.73 4.65 -2.86
N VAL A 92 -16.20 3.48 -2.44
CA VAL A 92 -17.16 2.61 -3.15
C VAL A 92 -18.56 2.86 -2.60
#